data_AF-A0A9D6MYI8-F1
#
_entry.id   AF-A0A9D6MYI8-F1
#
_cell.length_a   1.000
_cell.length_b   1.000
_cell.length_c   1.000
_cell.angle_alpha   90.00
_cell.angle_beta   90.00
_cell.angle_gamma   90.00
#
_symmetry.space_group_name_H-M   'P 1'
#
loop_
_entity.id
_entity.type
_entity.pdbx_description
1 polymer ?
#
loop_
_entity_poly.entity_id
_entity_poly.type
_entity_poly.pdbx_seq_one_letter_code
_entity_poly.pdbx_strand_id
1 'polypeptide(L)'
;MLRSLELGPSQIADRVLSAGGAPRLPGRAGTIARGALGFTVVSVAGFCPWAIWGRSLQAAVGELGMYLACLIVFLALSGPLLHRLILGPGALGRFYKLFGAAFLVYSVAWIAAWMGLRGHLGSVVGLLLGSVAMAAMFTGAFDAREVFFPVAGALFGLNAIGYFGGGGVEAWIVSAKPLSHGAWEVSKRVEVRTAMLMWGVCYGLGFGGGLGFAFHLCQEKARALIARRP
;
A
#
# COMPACT_ATOMS: atom_id res chain seq x y z
N MET A 1 -13.96 16.79 -6.34
CA MET A 1 -13.94 15.96 -5.12
C MET A 1 -12.62 16.05 -4.34
N LEU A 2 -11.44 15.85 -4.94
CA LEU A 2 -10.18 15.79 -4.17
C LEU A 2 -9.78 17.10 -3.44
N ARG A 3 -10.14 18.28 -3.97
CA ARG A 3 -9.83 19.57 -3.34
C ARG A 3 -10.53 19.80 -2.00
N SER A 4 -11.64 19.12 -1.72
CA SER A 4 -12.37 19.26 -0.45
C SER A 4 -11.69 18.51 0.73
N LEU A 5 -10.56 17.83 0.49
CA LEU A 5 -9.80 17.16 1.54
C LEU A 5 -8.89 18.10 2.33
N GLU A 6 -8.75 19.35 1.87
CA GLU A 6 -7.89 20.38 2.46
C GLU A 6 -6.41 19.95 2.54
N LEU A 7 -5.93 19.21 1.55
CA LEU A 7 -4.55 18.68 1.53
C LEU A 7 -3.57 19.62 0.80
N GLY A 8 -3.97 20.85 0.48
CA GLY A 8 -3.09 21.83 -0.13
C GLY A 8 -1.93 22.23 0.81
N PRO A 9 -0.77 22.68 0.27
CA PRO A 9 0.41 22.97 1.07
C PRO A 9 0.18 23.96 2.22
N SER A 10 -0.50 25.08 1.95
CA SER A 10 -0.82 26.08 2.97
C SER A 10 -1.78 25.54 4.02
N GLN A 11 -2.81 24.79 3.60
CA GLN A 11 -3.80 24.21 4.53
C GLN A 11 -3.16 23.18 5.47
N ILE A 12 -2.23 22.37 4.97
CA ILE A 12 -1.45 21.46 5.82
C ILE A 12 -0.58 22.26 6.79
N ALA A 13 0.14 23.27 6.31
CA ALA A 13 1.01 24.09 7.14
C ALA A 13 0.24 24.80 8.26
N ASP A 14 -0.87 25.46 7.91
CA ASP A 14 -1.74 26.15 8.87
C ASP A 14 -2.27 25.17 9.93
N ARG A 15 -2.76 23.99 9.53
CA ARG A 15 -3.21 22.97 10.49
C ARG A 15 -2.11 22.48 11.44
N VAL A 16 -0.90 22.28 10.92
CA VAL A 16 0.23 21.82 11.74
C VAL A 16 0.63 22.91 12.74
N LEU A 17 0.69 24.16 12.30
CA LEU A 17 1.09 25.30 13.15
C LEU A 17 0.01 25.65 14.19
N SER A 18 -1.27 25.56 13.83
CA SER A 18 -2.39 25.81 14.75
C SER A 18 -2.61 24.70 15.79
N ALA A 19 -1.97 23.53 15.64
CA ALA A 19 -2.17 22.40 16.55
C ALA A 19 -1.53 22.60 17.94
N GLY A 20 -0.66 23.61 18.09
CA GLY A 20 0.10 23.85 19.32
C GLY A 20 1.23 22.84 19.51
N GLY A 21 2.45 23.36 19.73
CA GLY A 21 3.65 22.54 19.96
C GLY A 21 4.58 22.42 18.75
N ALA A 22 5.80 21.93 18.99
CA ALA A 22 6.82 21.83 17.95
C ALA A 22 6.42 20.81 16.85
N PRO A 23 6.40 21.20 15.57
CA PRO A 23 5.95 20.33 14.49
C PRO A 23 6.90 19.14 14.31
N ARG A 24 6.37 17.93 14.45
CA ARG A 24 7.11 16.68 14.18
C ARG A 24 7.03 16.34 12.70
N LEU A 25 8.06 16.73 11.95
CA LEU A 25 8.17 16.44 10.52
C LEU A 25 9.06 15.22 10.29
N PRO A 26 8.51 14.02 10.04
CA PRO A 26 9.34 12.86 9.74
C PRO A 26 10.10 13.11 8.43
N GLY A 27 11.41 12.85 8.44
CA GLY A 27 12.24 12.87 7.23
C GLY A 27 11.82 11.76 6.24
N ARG A 28 12.43 11.76 5.06
CA ARG A 28 12.11 10.83 3.96
C ARG A 28 12.23 9.36 4.38
N ALA A 29 13.33 9.00 5.04
CA ALA A 29 13.52 7.65 5.56
C ALA A 29 12.43 7.28 6.58
N GLY A 30 12.05 8.20 7.46
CA GLY A 30 10.99 7.98 8.45
C GLY A 30 9.62 7.75 7.83
N THR A 31 9.27 8.47 6.75
CA THR A 31 8.01 8.25 6.02
C THR A 31 8.01 6.93 5.24
N ILE A 32 9.14 6.57 4.61
CA ILE A 32 9.30 5.28 3.92
C ILE A 32 9.17 4.13 4.92
N ALA A 33 9.91 4.16 6.02
CA ALA A 33 9.88 3.12 7.05
C ALA A 33 8.48 2.97 7.64
N ARG A 34 7.80 4.07 7.95
CA ARG A 34 6.40 4.04 8.42
C ARG A 34 5.47 3.40 7.40
N GLY A 35 5.60 3.77 6.12
CA GLY A 35 4.81 3.20 5.03
C GLY A 35 5.05 1.70 4.89
N ALA A 36 6.31 1.29 4.80
CA ALA A 36 6.72 -0.11 4.66
C ALA A 36 6.24 -0.97 5.84
N LEU A 37 6.53 -0.57 7.08
CA LEU A 37 6.15 -1.33 8.26
C LEU A 37 4.63 -1.37 8.45
N GLY A 38 3.97 -0.21 8.35
CA GLY A 38 2.53 -0.12 8.52
C GLY A 38 1.77 -0.93 7.47
N PHE A 39 2.16 -0.80 6.19
CA PHE A 39 1.50 -1.53 5.12
C PHE A 39 1.89 -3.01 5.09
N THR A 40 3.03 -3.41 5.66
CA THR A 40 3.36 -4.83 5.85
C THR A 40 2.36 -5.52 6.77
N VAL A 41 2.00 -4.89 7.89
CA VAL A 41 0.97 -5.40 8.79
C VAL A 41 -0.38 -5.49 8.07
N VAL A 42 -0.77 -4.43 7.35
CA VAL A 42 -2.00 -4.40 6.53
C VAL A 42 -1.99 -5.53 5.51
N SER A 43 -0.88 -5.71 4.80
CA SER A 43 -0.72 -6.65 3.70
C SER A 43 -0.82 -8.09 4.19
N VAL A 44 -0.06 -8.46 5.23
CA VAL A 44 -0.15 -9.80 5.81
C VAL A 44 -1.58 -10.12 6.24
N ALA A 45 -2.26 -9.18 6.91
CA ALA A 45 -3.67 -9.34 7.27
C ALA A 45 -4.59 -9.41 6.04
N GLY A 46 -4.34 -8.60 5.02
CA GLY A 46 -5.07 -8.56 3.76
C GLY A 46 -4.95 -9.84 2.93
N PHE A 47 -3.85 -10.59 3.10
CA PHE A 47 -3.66 -11.91 2.49
C PHE A 47 -4.19 -13.08 3.33
N CYS A 48 -4.58 -12.86 4.60
CA CYS A 48 -5.20 -13.91 5.41
C CYS A 48 -6.47 -14.53 4.77
N PRO A 49 -7.42 -13.76 4.20
CA PRO A 49 -8.56 -14.31 3.45
C PRO A 49 -8.14 -15.35 2.41
N TRP A 50 -7.10 -15.05 1.64
CA TRP A 50 -6.55 -15.92 0.60
C TRP A 50 -5.78 -17.11 1.19
N ALA A 51 -4.86 -16.86 2.12
CA ALA A 51 -3.99 -17.88 2.70
C ALA A 51 -4.76 -18.94 3.52
N ILE A 52 -5.73 -18.50 4.32
CA ILE A 52 -6.44 -19.38 5.27
C ILE A 52 -7.68 -19.98 4.63
N TRP A 53 -8.47 -19.14 3.93
CA TRP A 53 -9.79 -19.50 3.41
C TRP A 53 -9.89 -19.51 1.89
N GLY A 54 -8.80 -19.35 1.14
CA GLY A 54 -8.83 -19.18 -0.31
C GLY A 54 -9.69 -20.21 -1.04
N ARG A 55 -9.53 -21.51 -0.76
CA ARG A 55 -10.33 -22.57 -1.40
C ARG A 55 -11.83 -22.49 -1.04
N SER A 56 -12.16 -22.36 0.24
CA SER A 56 -13.55 -22.30 0.70
C SER A 56 -14.26 -21.03 0.23
N LEU A 57 -13.53 -19.90 0.27
CA LEU A 57 -14.04 -18.59 -0.12
C LEU A 57 -14.24 -18.55 -1.64
N GLN A 58 -13.29 -19.05 -2.43
CA GLN A 58 -13.43 -19.15 -3.87
C GLN A 58 -14.57 -20.09 -4.27
N ALA A 59 -14.77 -21.21 -3.56
CA ALA A 59 -15.90 -22.10 -3.80
C ALA A 59 -17.26 -21.45 -3.48
N ALA A 60 -17.32 -20.60 -2.44
CA ALA A 60 -18.57 -19.98 -2.00
C ALA A 60 -18.95 -18.71 -2.78
N VAL A 61 -17.98 -17.84 -3.08
CA VAL A 61 -18.22 -16.49 -3.65
C VAL A 61 -17.41 -16.21 -4.91
N GLY A 62 -16.69 -17.20 -5.43
CA GLY A 62 -15.83 -17.05 -6.60
C GLY A 62 -14.55 -16.27 -6.34
N GLU A 63 -13.72 -16.15 -7.37
CA GLU A 63 -12.43 -15.44 -7.32
C GLU A 63 -12.62 -13.94 -7.06
N LEU A 64 -13.65 -13.33 -7.66
CA LEU A 64 -13.98 -11.92 -7.41
C LEU A 64 -14.37 -11.67 -5.95
N GLY A 65 -15.18 -12.56 -5.36
CA GLY A 65 -15.57 -12.46 -3.95
C GLY A 65 -14.36 -12.57 -3.00
N MET A 66 -13.38 -13.41 -3.34
CA MET A 66 -12.11 -13.48 -2.61
C MET A 66 -11.34 -12.16 -2.69
N TYR A 67 -11.22 -11.54 -3.88
CA TYR A 67 -10.57 -10.23 -4.01
C TYR A 67 -11.29 -9.13 -3.23
N LEU A 68 -12.62 -9.14 -3.21
CA LEU A 68 -13.41 -8.20 -2.41
C LEU A 68 -13.16 -8.37 -0.91
N ALA A 69 -13.07 -9.61 -0.42
CA ALA A 69 -12.75 -9.87 0.98
C ALA A 69 -11.37 -9.32 1.36
N CYS A 70 -10.35 -9.55 0.52
CA CYS A 70 -9.01 -8.96 0.72
C CYS A 70 -9.08 -7.43 0.72
N LEU A 71 -9.76 -6.83 -0.27
CA LEU A 71 -9.91 -5.38 -0.42
C LEU A 71 -10.51 -4.73 0.83
N ILE A 72 -11.55 -5.33 1.41
CA ILE A 72 -12.18 -4.83 2.65
C ILE A 72 -11.15 -4.76 3.79
N VAL A 73 -10.33 -5.80 3.97
CA VAL A 73 -9.28 -5.82 5.00
C VAL A 73 -8.22 -4.74 4.73
N PHE A 74 -7.75 -4.63 3.49
CA PHE A 74 -6.80 -3.58 3.10
C PHE A 74 -7.33 -2.18 3.42
N LEU A 75 -8.58 -1.89 3.06
CA LEU A 75 -9.20 -0.59 3.31
C LEU A 75 -9.36 -0.34 4.81
N ALA A 76 -9.91 -1.29 5.56
CA ALA A 76 -10.18 -1.14 6.99
C ALA A 76 -8.91 -0.95 7.82
N LEU A 77 -7.83 -1.66 7.52
CA LEU A 77 -6.61 -1.61 8.34
C LEU A 77 -5.62 -0.52 7.93
N SER A 78 -5.69 -0.02 6.69
CA SER A 78 -4.75 1.01 6.23
C SER A 78 -4.89 2.33 6.99
N GLY A 79 -6.11 2.76 7.34
CA GLY A 79 -6.32 4.01 8.07
C GLY A 79 -5.56 4.10 9.41
N PRO A 80 -5.83 3.21 10.37
CA PRO A 80 -5.19 3.24 11.69
C PRO A 80 -3.66 3.18 11.61
N LEU A 81 -3.12 2.37 10.69
CA LEU A 81 -1.68 2.11 10.59
C LEU A 81 -0.92 3.16 9.76
N LEU A 82 -1.56 3.80 8.78
CA LEU A 82 -0.88 4.67 7.81
C LEU A 82 -1.36 6.12 7.79
N HIS A 83 -2.41 6.51 8.53
CA HIS A 83 -2.89 7.89 8.51
C HIS A 83 -1.80 8.92 8.84
N ARG A 84 -0.81 8.54 9.67
CA ARG A 84 0.34 9.40 10.01
C ARG A 84 1.34 9.61 8.87
N LEU A 85 1.07 9.11 7.66
CA LEU A 85 1.75 9.54 6.44
C LEU A 85 1.27 10.92 5.98
N ILE A 86 0.06 11.34 6.36
CA ILE A 86 -0.46 12.70 6.15
C ILE A 86 -0.08 13.56 7.36
N LEU A 87 0.46 14.75 7.10
CA LEU A 87 0.85 15.70 8.12
C LEU A 87 -0.37 16.43 8.72
N GLY A 88 -0.29 16.68 10.04
CA GLY A 88 -1.24 17.49 10.78
C GLY A 88 -2.39 16.72 11.44
N PRO A 89 -3.15 17.39 12.32
CA PRO A 89 -4.29 16.80 13.03
C PRO A 89 -5.43 16.40 12.08
N GLY A 90 -6.24 15.42 12.50
CA GLY A 90 -7.36 14.92 11.71
C GLY A 90 -6.94 14.16 10.44
N ALA A 91 -5.74 13.60 10.42
CA ALA A 91 -5.22 12.86 9.26
C ALA A 91 -6.00 11.58 8.95
N LEU A 92 -6.61 10.91 9.95
CA LEU A 92 -7.29 9.62 9.76
C LEU A 92 -8.41 9.66 8.73
N GLY A 93 -9.38 10.57 8.88
CA GLY A 93 -10.49 10.70 7.94
C GLY A 93 -10.05 11.12 6.53
N ARG A 94 -9.04 11.99 6.45
CA ARG A 94 -8.47 12.43 5.15
C ARG A 94 -7.73 11.29 4.46
N PHE A 95 -7.01 10.48 5.24
CA PHE A 95 -6.33 9.30 4.73
C PHE A 95 -7.33 8.28 4.18
N TYR A 96 -8.39 7.94 4.91
CA TYR A 96 -9.41 7.02 4.42
C TYR A 96 -10.05 7.50 3.11
N LYS A 97 -10.41 8.78 3.02
CA LYS A 97 -11.01 9.33 1.81
C LYS A 97 -10.05 9.28 0.62
N LEU A 98 -8.79 9.68 0.82
CA LEU A 98 -7.80 9.71 -0.25
C LEU A 98 -7.31 8.31 -0.63
N PHE A 99 -6.71 7.60 0.33
CA PHE A 99 -6.15 6.27 0.12
C PHE A 99 -7.24 5.28 -0.24
N GLY A 100 -8.39 5.30 0.42
CA GLY A 100 -9.46 4.36 0.12
C GLY A 100 -9.99 4.50 -1.31
N ALA A 101 -10.24 5.73 -1.77
CA ALA A 101 -10.64 5.98 -3.14
C ALA A 101 -9.54 5.60 -4.14
N ALA A 102 -8.28 5.98 -3.87
CA ALA A 102 -7.17 5.67 -4.76
C ALA A 102 -6.85 4.17 -4.84
N PHE A 103 -6.90 3.47 -3.71
CA PHE A 103 -6.68 2.03 -3.62
C PHE A 103 -7.82 1.24 -4.27
N LEU A 104 -9.07 1.73 -4.19
CA LEU A 104 -10.18 1.15 -4.93
C LEU A 104 -9.96 1.24 -6.44
N VAL A 105 -9.61 2.43 -6.95
CA VAL A 105 -9.31 2.62 -8.38
C VAL A 105 -8.14 1.75 -8.83
N TYR A 106 -7.07 1.72 -8.02
CA TYR A 106 -5.93 0.83 -8.23
C TYR A 106 -6.37 -0.64 -8.32
N SER A 107 -7.19 -1.09 -7.37
CA SER A 107 -7.62 -2.49 -7.29
C SER A 107 -8.49 -2.88 -8.47
N VAL A 108 -9.41 -2.01 -8.90
CA VAL A 108 -10.24 -2.23 -10.09
C VAL A 108 -9.36 -2.32 -11.35
N ALA A 109 -8.41 -1.39 -11.53
CA ALA A 109 -7.51 -1.41 -12.66
C ALA A 109 -6.67 -2.69 -12.70
N TRP A 110 -6.16 -3.11 -11.54
CA TRP A 110 -5.37 -4.33 -11.43
C TRP A 110 -6.20 -5.59 -11.72
N ILE A 111 -7.39 -5.73 -11.12
CA ILE A 111 -8.28 -6.88 -11.34
C ILE A 111 -8.71 -6.95 -12.81
N ALA A 112 -9.07 -5.82 -13.43
CA ALA A 112 -9.47 -5.79 -14.83
C ALA A 112 -8.33 -6.23 -15.76
N ALA A 113 -7.10 -5.74 -15.53
CA ALA A 113 -5.92 -6.14 -16.30
C ALA A 113 -5.56 -7.62 -16.09
N TRP A 114 -5.63 -8.09 -14.84
CA TRP A 114 -5.39 -9.50 -14.50
C TRP A 114 -6.40 -10.43 -15.17
N MET A 115 -7.69 -10.11 -15.09
CA MET A 115 -8.74 -10.93 -15.69
C MET A 115 -8.68 -10.91 -17.22
N GLY A 116 -8.38 -9.75 -17.82
CA GLY A 116 -8.38 -9.56 -19.27
C GLY A 116 -7.15 -10.13 -19.97
N LEU A 117 -5.95 -9.86 -19.45
CA LEU A 117 -4.68 -10.27 -20.08
C LEU A 117 -4.08 -11.54 -19.48
N ARG A 118 -4.36 -11.81 -18.20
CA ARG A 118 -3.82 -12.93 -17.40
C ARG A 118 -2.29 -12.96 -17.31
N GLY A 119 -1.80 -13.81 -16.40
CA GLY A 119 -0.38 -14.06 -16.20
C GLY A 119 0.43 -12.79 -15.89
N HIS A 120 1.74 -12.84 -16.17
CA HIS A 120 2.64 -11.74 -15.86
C HIS A 120 2.29 -10.44 -16.61
N LEU A 121 1.80 -10.54 -17.85
CA LEU A 121 1.42 -9.36 -18.62
C LEU A 121 0.27 -8.61 -17.95
N GLY A 122 -0.79 -9.32 -17.54
CA GLY A 122 -1.91 -8.74 -16.79
C GLY A 122 -1.46 -8.12 -15.47
N SER A 123 -0.57 -8.78 -14.73
CA SER A 123 0.01 -8.22 -13.50
C SER A 123 0.76 -6.92 -13.77
N VAL A 124 1.69 -6.90 -14.72
CA VAL A 124 2.51 -5.69 -15.01
C VAL A 124 1.63 -4.53 -15.45
N VAL A 125 0.71 -4.76 -16.39
CA VAL A 125 -0.20 -3.72 -16.88
C VAL A 125 -1.10 -3.22 -15.75
N GLY A 126 -1.65 -4.11 -14.93
CA GLY A 126 -2.47 -3.76 -13.78
C GLY A 126 -1.73 -2.92 -12.74
N LEU A 127 -0.50 -3.32 -12.38
CA LEU A 127 0.37 -2.58 -11.45
C LEU A 127 0.69 -1.19 -12.00
N LEU A 128 1.02 -1.08 -13.29
CA LEU A 128 1.36 0.21 -13.91
C LEU A 128 0.15 1.14 -13.93
N LEU A 129 -0.98 0.69 -14.48
CA LEU A 129 -2.20 1.49 -14.59
C LEU A 129 -2.73 1.92 -13.22
N GLY A 130 -2.76 0.98 -12.28
CA GLY A 130 -3.17 1.26 -10.91
C GLY A 130 -2.26 2.31 -10.25
N SER A 131 -0.94 2.14 -10.34
CA SER A 131 0.02 3.07 -9.72
C SER A 131 -0.04 4.46 -10.35
N VAL A 132 -0.22 4.56 -11.67
CA VAL A 132 -0.41 5.83 -12.38
C VAL A 132 -1.69 6.53 -11.92
N ALA A 133 -2.80 5.81 -11.83
CA ALA A 133 -4.07 6.37 -11.36
C ALA A 133 -3.97 6.86 -9.90
N MET A 134 -3.35 6.06 -9.03
CA MET A 134 -3.10 6.42 -7.64
C MET A 134 -2.19 7.66 -7.52
N ALA A 135 -1.12 7.73 -8.33
CA ALA A 135 -0.22 8.89 -8.37
C ALA A 135 -0.97 10.17 -8.79
N ALA A 136 -1.84 10.09 -9.79
CA ALA A 136 -2.66 11.21 -10.23
C ALA A 136 -3.59 11.71 -9.11
N MET A 137 -4.19 10.79 -8.35
CA MET A 137 -5.06 11.14 -7.21
C MET A 137 -4.28 11.75 -6.06
N PHE A 138 -3.11 11.21 -5.71
CA PHE A 138 -2.26 11.76 -4.64
C PHE A 138 -1.76 13.16 -5.01
N THR A 139 -1.06 13.29 -6.14
CA THR A 139 -0.51 14.59 -6.58
C THR A 139 -1.59 15.64 -6.80
N GLY A 140 -2.77 15.24 -7.30
CA GLY A 140 -3.92 16.11 -7.45
C GLY A 140 -4.55 16.55 -6.12
N ALA A 141 -4.58 15.69 -5.10
CA ALA A 141 -5.11 16.02 -3.78
C ALA A 141 -4.19 16.97 -3.00
N PHE A 142 -2.87 16.80 -3.12
CA PHE A 142 -1.86 17.61 -2.43
C PHE A 142 -1.41 18.87 -3.19
N ASP A 143 -1.98 19.15 -4.36
CA ASP A 143 -1.57 20.25 -5.25
C ASP A 143 -0.05 20.21 -5.60
N ALA A 144 0.43 18.99 -5.87
CA ALA A 144 1.84 18.67 -6.10
C ALA A 144 2.01 17.96 -7.45
N ARG A 145 1.43 18.50 -8.53
CA ARG A 145 1.44 17.88 -9.87
C ARG A 145 2.84 17.77 -10.46
N GLU A 146 3.75 18.65 -10.07
CA GLU A 146 5.14 18.65 -10.53
C GLU A 146 5.92 17.39 -10.12
N VAL A 147 5.51 16.70 -9.05
CA VAL A 147 6.13 15.44 -8.60
C VAL A 147 5.38 14.19 -9.10
N PHE A 148 4.48 14.33 -10.08
CA PHE A 148 3.68 13.21 -10.60
C PHE A 148 4.55 12.03 -11.06
N PHE A 149 5.53 12.25 -11.94
CA PHE A 149 6.36 11.16 -12.46
C PHE A 149 7.21 10.47 -11.38
N PRO A 150 7.89 11.19 -10.48
CA PRO A 150 8.55 10.57 -9.33
C PRO A 150 7.61 9.73 -8.45
N VAL A 151 6.40 10.22 -8.19
CA VAL A 151 5.39 9.51 -7.39
C VAL A 151 4.92 8.25 -8.11
N ALA A 152 4.57 8.33 -9.40
CA ALA A 152 4.17 7.19 -10.21
C ALA A 152 5.28 6.15 -10.32
N GLY A 153 6.52 6.60 -10.57
CA GLY A 153 7.69 5.74 -10.65
C GLY A 153 7.97 5.00 -9.34
N ALA A 154 7.86 5.67 -8.19
CA ALA A 154 8.04 5.03 -6.90
C ALA A 154 6.91 4.04 -6.57
N LEU A 155 5.65 4.44 -6.82
CA LEU A 155 4.50 3.56 -6.62
C LEU A 155 4.51 2.37 -7.55
N PHE A 156 4.99 2.49 -8.79
CA PHE A 156 5.10 1.35 -9.69
C PHE A 156 6.33 0.48 -9.35
N GLY A 157 7.51 1.09 -9.26
CA GLY A 157 8.77 0.38 -9.08
C GLY A 157 8.82 -0.42 -7.78
N LEU A 158 8.54 0.22 -6.64
CA LEU A 158 8.59 -0.47 -5.34
C LEU A 158 7.45 -1.50 -5.19
N ASN A 159 6.30 -1.23 -5.79
CA ASN A 159 5.20 -2.20 -5.85
C ASN A 159 5.56 -3.43 -6.69
N ALA A 160 6.10 -3.23 -7.89
CA ALA A 160 6.56 -4.32 -8.75
C ALA A 160 7.65 -5.16 -8.07
N ILE A 161 8.62 -4.51 -7.42
CA ILE A 161 9.66 -5.21 -6.64
C ILE A 161 9.02 -6.06 -5.54
N GLY A 162 8.09 -5.49 -4.75
CA GLY A 162 7.40 -6.23 -3.70
C GLY A 162 6.54 -7.39 -4.23
N TYR A 163 5.79 -7.15 -5.30
CA TYR A 163 4.88 -8.11 -5.93
C TYR A 163 5.63 -9.29 -6.55
N PHE A 164 6.59 -9.02 -7.45
CA PHE A 164 7.35 -10.08 -8.10
C PHE A 164 8.39 -10.72 -7.18
N GLY A 165 8.98 -9.94 -6.28
CA GLY A 165 9.84 -10.47 -5.22
C GLY A 165 9.08 -11.42 -4.30
N GLY A 166 7.84 -11.10 -3.95
CA GLY A 166 6.94 -11.99 -3.22
C GLY A 166 6.71 -13.31 -3.96
N GLY A 167 6.47 -13.26 -5.27
CA GLY A 167 6.31 -14.47 -6.09
C GLY A 167 7.58 -15.35 -6.10
N GLY A 168 8.75 -14.74 -6.14
CA GLY A 168 10.03 -15.45 -6.01
C GLY A 168 10.20 -16.12 -4.63
N VAL A 169 9.85 -15.41 -3.56
CA VAL A 169 9.90 -15.94 -2.18
C VAL A 169 8.90 -17.09 -2.00
N GLU A 170 7.68 -16.93 -2.51
CA GLU A 170 6.66 -17.97 -2.49
C GLU A 170 7.14 -19.23 -3.21
N ALA A 171 7.64 -19.09 -4.44
CA ALA A 171 8.17 -20.20 -5.22
C ALA A 171 9.35 -20.89 -4.51
N TRP A 172 10.24 -20.11 -3.88
CA TRP A 172 11.34 -20.65 -3.10
C TRP A 172 10.87 -21.45 -1.89
N ILE A 173 9.93 -20.94 -1.09
CA ILE A 173 9.39 -21.65 0.08
C ILE A 173 8.67 -22.94 -0.34
N VAL A 174 7.87 -22.89 -1.42
CA VAL A 174 7.11 -24.05 -1.87
C VAL A 174 8.00 -25.13 -2.50
N SER A 175 9.08 -24.75 -3.17
CA SER A 175 10.04 -25.67 -3.81
C SER A 175 11.13 -26.18 -2.86
N ALA A 176 11.33 -25.53 -1.71
CA ALA A 176 12.24 -26.01 -0.69
C ALA A 176 11.86 -27.44 -0.24
N LYS A 177 12.89 -28.25 0.07
CA LYS A 177 12.68 -29.55 0.72
C LYS A 177 11.87 -29.34 2.01
N PRO A 178 10.99 -30.28 2.39
CA PRO A 178 10.18 -30.14 3.59
C PRO A 178 11.05 -29.72 4.77
N LEU A 179 10.62 -28.70 5.51
CA LEU A 179 11.33 -28.28 6.71
C LEU A 179 11.16 -29.36 7.78
N SER A 180 12.09 -30.32 7.80
CA SER A 180 12.20 -31.33 8.84
C SER A 180 13.28 -30.91 9.83
N HIS A 181 12.89 -30.64 11.08
CA HIS A 181 13.84 -30.45 12.18
C HIS A 181 13.70 -31.61 13.16
N GLY A 182 14.56 -32.63 13.02
CA GLY A 182 14.45 -33.88 13.75
C GLY A 182 13.18 -34.65 13.35
N ALA A 183 12.38 -35.08 14.34
CA ALA A 183 11.13 -35.81 14.11
C ALA A 183 9.92 -34.92 13.78
N TRP A 184 10.08 -33.60 13.74
CA TRP A 184 9.00 -32.66 13.42
C TRP A 184 9.00 -32.31 11.94
N GLU A 185 8.03 -32.85 11.21
CA GLU A 185 7.77 -32.52 9.81
C GLU A 185 6.67 -31.45 9.74
N VAL A 186 6.99 -30.30 9.15
CA VAL A 186 5.98 -29.26 8.89
C VAL A 186 5.09 -29.73 7.75
N SER A 187 3.77 -29.80 8.00
CA SER A 187 2.84 -30.21 6.94
C SER A 187 2.91 -29.28 5.72
N LYS A 188 2.78 -29.83 4.50
CA LYS A 188 2.81 -29.03 3.27
C LYS A 188 1.78 -27.90 3.24
N ARG A 189 0.65 -28.07 3.94
CA ARG A 189 -0.38 -27.03 4.07
C ARG A 189 0.13 -25.81 4.84
N VAL A 190 0.92 -26.02 5.89
CA VAL A 190 1.53 -24.93 6.66
C VAL A 190 2.58 -24.22 5.82
N GLU A 191 3.42 -24.95 5.09
CA GLU A 191 4.42 -24.35 4.18
C GLU A 191 3.78 -23.44 3.13
N VAL A 192 2.73 -23.91 2.45
CA VAL A 192 2.01 -23.11 1.43
C VAL A 192 1.39 -21.87 2.05
N ARG A 193 0.76 -21.97 3.23
CA ARG A 193 0.19 -20.80 3.92
C ARG A 193 1.28 -19.79 4.32
N THR A 194 2.41 -20.27 4.82
CA THR A 194 3.56 -19.43 5.14
C THR A 194 4.08 -18.74 3.89
N ALA A 195 4.18 -19.44 2.76
CA ALA A 195 4.59 -18.86 1.48
C ALA A 195 3.65 -17.73 1.03
N MET A 196 2.33 -17.94 1.11
CA MET A 196 1.31 -16.94 0.78
C MET A 196 1.36 -15.73 1.72
N LEU A 197 1.62 -15.92 3.02
CA LEU A 197 1.76 -14.80 3.96
C LEU A 197 3.07 -14.05 3.76
N MET A 198 4.16 -14.75 3.42
CA MET A 198 5.45 -14.14 3.08
C MET A 198 5.37 -13.30 1.80
N TRP A 199 4.55 -13.72 0.83
CA TRP A 199 4.18 -12.88 -0.30
C TRP A 199 3.61 -11.53 0.17
N GLY A 200 2.71 -11.58 1.16
CA GLY A 200 2.19 -10.39 1.84
C GLY A 200 3.25 -9.52 2.51
N VAL A 201 4.30 -10.12 3.08
CA VAL A 201 5.44 -9.35 3.63
C VAL A 201 6.18 -8.60 2.54
N CYS A 202 6.56 -9.29 1.45
CA CYS A 202 7.27 -8.68 0.33
C CYS A 202 6.45 -7.55 -0.33
N TYR A 203 5.17 -7.82 -0.62
CA TYR A 203 4.25 -6.82 -1.15
C TYR A 203 4.10 -5.63 -0.20
N GLY A 204 3.96 -5.92 1.10
CA GLY A 204 3.87 -4.95 2.18
C GLY A 204 5.03 -3.97 2.23
N LEU A 205 6.26 -4.50 2.23
CA LEU A 205 7.49 -3.71 2.25
C LEU A 205 7.63 -2.86 0.99
N GLY A 206 7.40 -3.46 -0.18
CA GLY A 206 7.50 -2.78 -1.47
C GLY A 206 6.46 -1.67 -1.63
N PHE A 207 5.17 -2.04 -1.69
CA PHE A 207 4.10 -1.07 -1.89
C PHE A 207 4.02 -0.06 -0.74
N GLY A 208 4.20 -0.50 0.51
CA GLY A 208 4.26 0.39 1.67
C GLY A 208 5.40 1.40 1.61
N GLY A 209 6.59 0.98 1.19
CA GLY A 209 7.72 1.89 0.94
C GLY A 209 7.39 2.91 -0.15
N GLY A 210 6.74 2.46 -1.23
CA GLY A 210 6.22 3.31 -2.31
C GLY A 210 5.22 4.36 -1.81
N LEU A 211 4.25 3.96 -0.98
CA LEU A 211 3.31 4.88 -0.33
C LEU A 211 4.05 5.90 0.54
N GLY A 212 4.97 5.44 1.39
CA GLY A 212 5.73 6.32 2.27
C GLY A 212 6.53 7.38 1.51
N PHE A 213 7.15 7.00 0.38
CA PHE A 213 7.85 7.92 -0.51
C PHE A 213 6.90 8.87 -1.24
N ALA A 214 5.80 8.36 -1.79
CA ALA A 214 4.79 9.14 -2.50
C ALA A 214 4.19 10.24 -1.62
N PHE A 215 3.77 9.90 -0.41
CA PHE A 215 3.25 10.87 0.56
C PHE A 215 4.32 11.87 1.00
N HIS A 216 5.60 11.47 1.06
CA HIS A 216 6.68 12.40 1.37
C HIS A 216 6.79 13.48 0.30
N LEU A 217 6.94 13.08 -0.97
CA LEU A 217 7.08 13.99 -2.11
C LEU A 217 5.88 14.92 -2.25
N CYS A 218 4.66 14.38 -2.17
CA CYS A 218 3.45 15.18 -2.28
C CYS A 218 3.35 16.29 -1.20
N GLN A 219 4.07 16.17 -0.08
CA GLN A 219 4.01 17.12 1.03
C GLN A 219 5.29 17.96 1.18
N GLU A 220 6.23 17.92 0.23
CA GLU A 220 7.49 18.68 0.33
C GLU A 220 7.25 20.20 0.45
N LYS A 221 6.35 20.77 -0.34
CA LYS A 221 5.96 22.19 -0.24
C LYS A 221 5.38 22.53 1.15
N ALA A 222 4.51 21.68 1.69
CA ALA A 222 3.94 21.89 3.03
C ALA A 222 5.03 21.89 4.11
N ARG A 223 5.98 20.95 4.03
CA ARG A 223 7.13 20.88 4.94
C ARG A 223 7.98 22.14 4.89
N ALA A 224 8.25 22.66 3.67
CA ALA A 224 9.01 23.88 3.49
C ALA A 224 8.30 25.11 4.10
N LEU A 225 6.97 25.19 3.98
CA LEU A 225 6.18 26.26 4.61
C LEU A 225 6.22 26.20 6.14
N ILE A 226 6.08 25.01 6.72
CA ILE A 226 6.16 24.80 8.17
C ILE A 226 7.56 25.18 8.69
N ALA A 227 8.62 24.81 7.98
CA ALA A 227 9.99 25.12 8.38
C ALA A 227 10.33 26.63 8.33
N ARG A 228 9.58 27.42 7.56
CA ARG A 228 9.80 28.87 7.40
C ARG A 228 9.01 29.74 8.38
N ARG A 229 7.99 29.19 9.04
CA ARG A 229 7.13 29.91 9.98
C ARG A 229 7.51 29.51 11.41
N PRO A 230 8.34 30.31 12.10
CA PRO A 230 8.74 30.04 13.47
C PRO A 230 7.54 30.05 14.43
#